data_AF-A0A0M4EZ79-F1
#
_entry.id   AF-A0A0M4EZ79-F1
#
_cell.length_a   1.000
_cell.length_b   1.000
_cell.length_c   1.000
_cell.angle_alpha   90.00
_cell.angle_beta   90.00
_cell.angle_gamma   90.00
#
_symmetry.space_group_name_H-M   'P 1'
#
loop_
_entity.id
_entity.type
_entity.pdbx_description
1 polymer ?
#
loop_
_entity_poly.entity_id
_entity_poly.type
_entity_poly.pdbx_seq_one_letter_code
_entity_poly.pdbx_strand_id
1 'polypeptide(L)'
;MCENLWLKQLPNHFIFRLLHYCHIALQLRDELAGKATPQRRHSYYQSQPFALWLTHLLLTYAADMLVNVLLGALPLEPLSNAPDVLLCSICWYLIFYSPYDMVHALARTLGFRLLAAPVNAINQLLVIDRGIYEAGRVYGQHAILPILVVGTILGSGAELLKPVAALLINRCQQSSAAFVKLST
;
A
#
# COMPACT_ATOMS: atom_id res chain seq x y z
N MET A 1 -9.94 15.58 23.99
CA MET A 1 -8.62 14.90 23.96
C MET A 1 -8.74 13.37 24.05
N CYS A 2 -9.77 12.80 24.70
CA CYS A 2 -9.99 11.33 24.77
C CYS A 2 -10.55 10.66 23.49
N GLU A 3 -11.27 11.38 22.63
CA GLU A 3 -11.86 10.80 21.41
C GLU A 3 -10.79 10.39 20.36
N ASN A 4 -9.65 11.08 20.33
CA ASN A 4 -8.58 10.80 19.38
C ASN A 4 -7.76 9.55 19.75
N LEU A 5 -7.82 9.08 20.99
CA LEU A 5 -7.05 7.92 21.44
C LEU A 5 -7.61 6.61 20.87
N TRP A 6 -8.95 6.51 20.82
CA TRP A 6 -9.65 5.37 20.22
C TRP A 6 -9.35 5.24 18.72
N LEU A 7 -9.35 6.36 17.98
CA LEU A 7 -9.03 6.37 16.55
C LEU A 7 -7.58 5.95 16.28
N LYS A 8 -6.64 6.32 17.16
CA LYS A 8 -5.22 5.91 17.07
C LYS A 8 -4.98 4.44 17.43
N GLN A 9 -5.87 3.80 18.19
CA GLN A 9 -5.76 2.37 18.55
C GLN A 9 -6.33 1.43 17.50
N LEU A 10 -7.21 1.89 16.61
CA LEU A 10 -7.80 1.09 15.53
C LEU A 10 -6.80 0.34 14.63
N PRO A 11 -5.71 0.95 14.12
CA PRO A 11 -4.78 0.25 13.23
C PRO A 11 -3.91 -0.79 13.95
N ASN A 12 -3.81 -0.75 15.29
CA ASN A 12 -3.07 -1.76 16.03
C ASN A 12 -3.80 -3.11 16.07
N HIS A 13 -5.12 -3.10 15.85
CA HIS A 13 -5.88 -4.34 15.74
C HIS A 13 -5.43 -5.14 14.53
N PHE A 14 -5.08 -6.40 14.80
CA PHE A 14 -4.63 -7.37 13.80
C PHE A 14 -5.57 -7.47 12.59
N ILE A 15 -6.88 -7.38 12.82
CA ILE A 15 -7.91 -7.43 11.78
C ILE A 15 -7.80 -6.25 10.81
N PHE A 16 -7.54 -5.04 11.32
CA PHE A 16 -7.42 -3.83 10.48
C PHE A 16 -6.17 -3.90 9.60
N ARG A 17 -5.05 -4.39 10.14
CA ARG A 17 -3.82 -4.65 9.37
C ARG A 17 -4.03 -5.69 8.27
N LEU A 18 -4.64 -6.82 8.61
CA LEU A 18 -5.01 -7.85 7.64
C LEU A 18 -5.89 -7.27 6.53
N LEU A 19 -6.92 -6.50 6.89
CA LEU A 19 -7.87 -5.95 5.93
C LEU A 19 -7.18 -4.97 4.98
N HIS A 20 -6.29 -4.12 5.50
CA HIS A 20 -5.48 -3.20 4.70
C HIS A 20 -4.55 -3.96 3.74
N TYR A 21 -3.76 -4.93 4.21
CA TYR A 21 -2.84 -5.69 3.35
C TYR A 21 -3.58 -6.49 2.27
N CYS A 22 -4.71 -7.09 2.63
CA CYS A 22 -5.58 -7.79 1.70
C CYS A 22 -6.20 -6.83 0.66
N HIS A 23 -6.59 -5.63 1.06
CA HIS A 23 -7.13 -4.62 0.15
C HIS A 23 -6.10 -4.20 -0.91
N ILE A 24 -4.87 -3.90 -0.48
CA ILE A 24 -3.78 -3.50 -1.37
C ILE A 24 -3.39 -4.65 -2.32
N ALA A 25 -3.34 -5.89 -1.83
CA ALA A 25 -3.11 -7.07 -2.65
C ALA A 25 -4.24 -7.28 -3.69
N LEU A 26 -5.49 -7.07 -3.30
CA LEU A 26 -6.64 -7.17 -4.20
C LEU A 26 -6.59 -6.08 -5.28
N GLN A 27 -6.30 -4.83 -4.90
CA GLN A 27 -6.14 -3.72 -5.85
C GLN A 27 -5.01 -4.00 -6.84
N LEU A 28 -3.85 -4.48 -6.36
CA LEU A 28 -2.73 -4.86 -7.22
C LEU A 28 -3.14 -5.96 -8.21
N ARG A 29 -3.89 -6.96 -7.76
CA ARG A 29 -4.38 -8.04 -8.61
C ARG A 29 -5.42 -7.56 -9.63
N ASP A 30 -6.33 -6.67 -9.25
CA ASP A 30 -7.32 -6.05 -10.14
C ASP A 30 -6.64 -5.20 -11.23
N GLU A 31 -5.61 -4.43 -10.87
CA GLU A 31 -4.80 -3.63 -11.80
C GLU A 31 -4.05 -4.50 -12.83
N LEU A 32 -3.48 -5.62 -12.38
CA LEU A 32 -2.82 -6.59 -13.25
C LEU A 32 -3.82 -7.32 -14.15
N ALA A 33 -5.01 -7.63 -13.63
CA ALA A 33 -6.09 -8.21 -14.41
C ALA A 33 -6.56 -7.25 -15.52
N GLY A 34 -6.72 -5.95 -15.21
CA GLY A 34 -7.09 -4.95 -16.22
C GLY A 34 -6.07 -4.78 -17.36
N LYS A 35 -4.78 -5.05 -17.09
CA LYS A 35 -3.67 -4.84 -18.03
C LYS A 35 -3.26 -6.09 -18.84
N ALA A 36 -3.59 -7.29 -18.38
CA ALA A 36 -3.16 -8.54 -19.01
C ALA A 36 -4.35 -9.37 -19.56
N THR A 37 -4.21 -9.86 -20.80
CA THR A 37 -5.08 -10.89 -21.39
C THR A 37 -5.09 -12.14 -20.50
N PRO A 38 -6.22 -12.87 -20.39
CA PRO A 38 -6.38 -13.98 -19.45
C PRO A 38 -5.29 -15.06 -19.59
N GLN A 39 -4.82 -15.34 -20.81
CA GLN A 39 -3.71 -16.27 -21.09
C GLN A 39 -2.37 -15.85 -20.46
N ARG A 40 -2.09 -14.54 -20.39
CA ARG A 40 -0.84 -13.99 -19.83
C ARG A 40 -0.86 -13.82 -18.31
N ARG A 41 -2.04 -13.79 -17.69
CA ARG A 41 -2.20 -13.65 -16.23
C ARG A 41 -1.57 -14.81 -15.48
N HIS A 42 -1.84 -16.04 -15.91
CA HIS A 42 -1.35 -17.25 -15.23
C HIS A 42 0.17 -17.42 -15.36
N SER A 43 0.73 -17.12 -16.54
CA SER A 43 2.19 -17.13 -16.74
C SER A 43 2.91 -16.06 -15.92
N TYR A 44 2.32 -14.89 -15.70
CA TYR A 44 2.99 -13.77 -15.01
C TYR A 44 3.20 -14.05 -13.51
N TYR A 45 2.17 -14.55 -12.82
CA TYR A 45 2.29 -14.93 -11.41
C TYR A 45 3.40 -15.94 -11.16
N GLN A 46 3.60 -16.86 -12.12
CA GLN A 46 4.59 -17.93 -12.01
C GLN A 46 6.00 -17.52 -12.46
N SER A 47 6.14 -16.53 -13.35
CA SER A 47 7.44 -16.18 -13.94
C SER A 47 8.30 -15.28 -13.06
N GLN A 48 7.68 -14.37 -12.29
CA GLN A 48 8.40 -13.35 -11.51
C GLN A 48 7.68 -13.08 -10.16
N PRO A 49 7.54 -14.09 -9.27
CA PRO A 49 6.83 -13.92 -7.99
C PRO A 49 7.50 -12.87 -7.08
N PHE A 50 8.82 -12.73 -7.16
CA PHE A 50 9.58 -11.78 -6.36
C PHE A 50 9.25 -10.31 -6.70
N ALA A 51 9.13 -9.98 -7.98
CA ALA A 51 8.81 -8.61 -8.40
C ALA A 51 7.39 -8.21 -7.97
N LEU A 52 6.45 -9.15 -8.07
CA LEU A 52 5.06 -8.98 -7.61
C LEU A 52 4.98 -8.78 -6.10
N TRP A 53 5.68 -9.62 -5.34
CA TRP A 53 5.78 -9.52 -3.89
C TRP A 53 6.39 -8.18 -3.48
N LEU A 54 7.51 -7.79 -4.09
CA LEU A 54 8.18 -6.54 -3.80
C LEU A 54 7.28 -5.34 -4.12
N THR A 55 6.53 -5.40 -5.23
CA THR A 55 5.58 -4.34 -5.60
C THR A 55 4.45 -4.21 -4.58
N HIS A 56 3.90 -5.33 -4.11
CA HIS A 56 2.86 -5.33 -3.08
C HIS A 56 3.36 -4.75 -1.75
N LEU A 57 4.57 -5.12 -1.35
CA LEU A 57 5.22 -4.63 -0.15
C LEU A 57 5.53 -3.13 -0.27
N LEU A 58 6.07 -2.67 -1.40
CA LEU A 58 6.28 -1.25 -1.69
C LEU A 58 4.98 -0.45 -1.65
N LEU A 59 3.88 -0.97 -2.19
CA LEU A 59 2.59 -0.28 -2.23
C LEU A 59 1.96 -0.19 -0.83
N THR A 60 2.14 -1.24 -0.02
CA THR A 60 1.62 -1.30 1.35
C THR A 60 2.38 -0.36 2.29
N TYR A 61 3.71 -0.31 2.20
CA TYR A 61 4.56 0.54 3.04
C TYR A 61 4.89 1.90 2.39
N ALA A 62 4.29 2.21 1.24
CA ALA A 62 4.54 3.42 0.45
C ALA A 62 4.50 4.70 1.30
N ALA A 63 3.45 4.84 2.11
CA ALA A 63 3.25 6.04 2.92
C ALA A 63 4.31 6.16 4.02
N ASP A 64 4.59 5.09 4.77
CA ASP A 64 5.61 5.08 5.83
C ASP A 64 7.03 5.31 5.26
N MET A 65 7.36 4.73 4.10
CA MET A 65 8.64 5.00 3.43
C MET A 65 8.76 6.48 3.05
N LEU A 66 7.68 7.08 2.55
CA LEU A 66 7.66 8.47 2.12
C LEU A 66 7.77 9.45 3.30
N VAL A 67 7.18 9.11 4.45
CA VAL A 67 7.39 9.83 5.73
C VAL A 67 8.88 9.88 6.06
N ASN A 68 9.53 8.71 6.06
CA ASN A 68 10.93 8.60 6.44
C ASN A 68 11.87 9.32 5.46
N VAL A 69 11.63 9.20 4.16
CA VAL A 69 12.40 9.93 3.13
C VAL A 69 12.29 11.44 3.36
N LEU A 70 11.09 11.93 3.63
CA LEU A 70 10.85 13.37 3.76
C LEU A 70 11.47 13.95 5.05
N LEU A 71 11.56 13.14 6.11
CA LEU A 71 12.22 13.49 7.37
C LEU A 71 13.75 13.29 7.32
N GLY A 72 14.29 12.71 6.25
CA GLY A 72 15.71 12.35 6.14
C GLY A 72 16.12 11.14 6.99
N ALA A 73 15.15 10.33 7.43
CA ALA A 73 15.36 9.06 8.13
C ALA A 73 15.53 7.90 7.13
N LEU A 74 15.83 6.70 7.63
CA LEU A 74 16.05 5.55 6.77
C LEU A 74 14.72 5.10 6.13
N PRO A 75 14.59 5.04 4.80
CA PRO A 75 13.33 4.64 4.16
C PRO A 75 12.95 3.18 4.44
N LEU A 76 13.90 2.35 4.88
CA LEU A 76 13.67 0.93 5.17
C LEU A 76 13.27 0.66 6.63
N GLU A 77 13.17 1.68 7.48
CA GLU A 77 12.71 1.52 8.86
C GLU A 77 11.37 0.76 9.01
N PRO A 78 10.32 1.02 8.21
CA PRO A 78 9.08 0.24 8.31
C PRO A 78 9.27 -1.25 8.01
N LEU A 79 10.30 -1.59 7.22
CA LEU A 79 10.64 -2.96 6.84
C LEU A 79 11.41 -3.73 7.92
N SER A 80 11.90 -3.04 8.94
CA SER A 80 12.56 -3.68 10.08
C SER A 80 11.58 -4.52 10.92
N ASN A 81 10.27 -4.31 10.78
CA ASN A 81 9.23 -5.06 11.48
C ASN A 81 8.96 -6.40 10.77
N ALA A 82 9.85 -7.37 10.99
CA ALA A 82 9.71 -8.74 10.49
C ALA A 82 8.29 -9.34 10.66
N PRO A 83 7.60 -9.23 11.83
CA PRO A 83 6.26 -9.82 11.96
C PRO A 83 5.22 -9.19 11.03
N ASP A 84 5.25 -7.87 10.83
CA ASP A 84 4.31 -7.19 9.95
C ASP A 84 4.60 -7.50 8.47
N VAL A 85 5.89 -7.55 8.10
CA VAL A 85 6.31 -7.93 6.75
C VAL A 85 5.93 -9.37 6.42
N LEU A 86 6.09 -10.30 7.36
CA LEU A 86 5.63 -11.67 7.21
C LEU A 86 4.12 -11.74 7.02
N LEU A 87 3.36 -10.99 7.82
CA LEU A 87 1.90 -10.97 7.72
C LEU A 87 1.42 -10.40 6.39
N CYS A 88 2.02 -9.30 5.94
CA CYS A 88 1.80 -8.71 4.63
C CYS A 88 2.07 -9.73 3.50
N SER A 89 3.19 -10.46 3.61
CA SER A 89 3.58 -11.50 2.66
C SER A 89 2.62 -12.70 2.65
N ILE A 90 2.10 -13.10 3.81
CA ILE A 90 1.09 -14.17 3.92
C ILE A 90 -0.22 -13.73 3.26
N CYS A 91 -0.70 -12.51 3.52
CA CYS A 91 -1.88 -11.95 2.86
C CYS A 91 -1.73 -11.93 1.34
N TRP A 92 -0.57 -11.49 0.85
CA TRP A 92 -0.26 -11.51 -0.57
C TRP A 92 -0.29 -12.92 -1.14
N TYR A 93 0.37 -13.88 -0.48
CA TYR A 93 0.41 -15.27 -0.93
C TYR A 93 -0.99 -15.89 -0.99
N LEU A 94 -1.82 -15.66 0.04
CA LEU A 94 -3.21 -16.13 0.07
C LEU A 94 -4.04 -15.54 -1.10
N ILE A 95 -3.87 -14.26 -1.42
CA ILE A 95 -4.64 -13.64 -2.50
C ILE A 95 -4.17 -14.06 -3.89
N PHE A 96 -2.87 -14.30 -4.09
CA PHE A 96 -2.33 -14.67 -5.40
C PHE A 96 -2.35 -16.18 -5.68
N TYR A 97 -2.20 -17.02 -4.65
CA TYR A 97 -2.00 -18.48 -4.79
C TYR A 97 -3.07 -19.33 -4.11
N SER A 98 -4.15 -18.76 -3.56
CA SER A 98 -5.23 -19.56 -2.94
C SER A 98 -5.78 -20.61 -3.92
N PRO A 99 -5.85 -21.90 -3.51
CA PRO A 99 -6.49 -22.93 -4.32
C PRO A 99 -7.97 -22.55 -4.54
N TYR A 100 -8.48 -22.77 -5.75
CA TYR A 100 -9.85 -22.43 -6.19
C TYR A 100 -10.25 -20.94 -6.16
N ASP A 101 -9.31 -20.02 -5.97
CA ASP A 101 -9.59 -18.57 -5.97
C ASP A 101 -10.67 -18.13 -4.94
N MET A 102 -10.97 -18.97 -3.94
CA MET A 102 -12.03 -18.73 -2.97
C MET A 102 -11.77 -17.48 -2.12
N VAL A 103 -10.51 -17.29 -1.69
CA VAL A 103 -10.08 -16.11 -0.92
C VAL A 103 -10.22 -14.84 -1.74
N HIS A 104 -9.88 -14.89 -3.04
CA HIS A 104 -10.06 -13.76 -3.93
C HIS A 104 -11.52 -13.47 -4.22
N ALA A 105 -12.34 -14.50 -4.45
CA ALA A 105 -13.78 -14.34 -4.64
C ALA A 105 -14.44 -13.72 -3.40
N LEU A 106 -14.03 -14.14 -2.20
CA LEU A 106 -14.47 -13.57 -0.93
C LEU A 106 -14.00 -12.12 -0.76
N ALA A 107 -12.73 -11.82 -1.03
CA ALA A 107 -12.18 -10.46 -0.95
C ALA A 107 -12.80 -9.52 -1.99
N ARG A 108 -13.24 -10.04 -3.14
CA ARG A 108 -13.91 -9.28 -4.19
C ARG A 108 -15.38 -8.99 -3.88
N THR A 109 -15.96 -9.63 -2.85
CA THR A 109 -17.33 -9.31 -2.43
C THR A 109 -17.46 -7.83 -2.07
N LEU A 110 -18.63 -7.26 -2.39
CA LEU A 110 -18.92 -5.86 -2.06
C LEU A 110 -18.81 -5.59 -0.55
N GLY A 111 -19.20 -6.55 0.28
CA GLY A 111 -19.08 -6.44 1.74
C GLY A 111 -17.63 -6.26 2.20
N PHE A 112 -16.70 -7.08 1.68
CA PHE A 112 -15.29 -6.91 2.01
C PHE A 112 -14.76 -5.56 1.53
N ARG A 113 -15.07 -5.15 0.30
CA ARG A 113 -14.63 -3.86 -0.24
C ARG A 113 -15.18 -2.66 0.56
N LEU A 114 -16.44 -2.73 0.97
CA LEU A 114 -17.10 -1.71 1.79
C LEU A 114 -16.49 -1.60 3.19
N LEU A 115 -16.00 -2.69 3.77
CA LEU A 115 -15.29 -2.66 5.05
C LEU A 115 -13.82 -2.24 4.89
N ALA A 116 -13.16 -2.70 3.82
CA ALA A 116 -11.75 -2.46 3.58
C ALA A 116 -11.45 -1.02 3.16
N ALA A 117 -12.32 -0.38 2.38
CA ALA A 117 -12.16 1.01 1.94
C ALA A 117 -12.07 2.01 3.11
N PRO A 118 -13.00 2.05 4.09
CA PRO A 118 -12.89 2.97 5.22
C PRO A 118 -11.69 2.64 6.12
N VAL A 119 -11.35 1.36 6.29
CA VAL A 119 -10.15 0.96 7.04
C VAL A 119 -8.89 1.49 6.38
N ASN A 120 -8.79 1.40 5.06
CA ASN A 120 -7.67 1.96 4.32
C ASN A 120 -7.59 3.49 4.46
N ALA A 121 -8.72 4.18 4.35
CA ALA A 121 -8.79 5.63 4.53
C ALA A 121 -8.37 6.06 5.94
N ILE A 122 -8.82 5.34 6.98
CA ILE A 122 -8.41 5.58 8.37
C ILE A 122 -6.91 5.34 8.53
N ASN A 123 -6.37 4.24 7.99
CA ASN A 123 -4.94 3.96 8.07
C ASN A 123 -4.11 5.08 7.43
N GLN A 124 -4.56 5.57 6.26
CA GLN A 124 -3.92 6.69 5.58
C GLN A 124 -3.95 7.99 6.41
N LEU A 125 -5.09 8.32 7.02
CA LEU A 125 -5.19 9.47 7.94
C LEU A 125 -4.24 9.34 9.14
N LEU A 126 -4.08 8.14 9.69
CA LEU A 126 -3.20 7.89 10.82
C LEU A 126 -1.72 7.95 10.45
N VAL A 127 -1.35 7.56 9.22
CA VAL A 127 0.00 7.79 8.71
C VAL A 127 0.27 9.29 8.52
N ILE A 128 -0.71 10.05 8.00
CA ILE A 128 -0.60 11.52 7.86
C ILE A 128 -0.43 12.19 9.23
N ASP A 129 -1.25 11.83 10.22
CA ASP A 129 -1.17 12.38 11.58
C ASP A 129 0.19 12.09 12.23
N ARG A 130 0.68 10.85 12.09
CA ARG A 130 2.02 10.47 12.56
C ARG A 130 3.12 11.24 11.83
N GLY A 131 3.04 11.37 10.51
CA GLY A 131 4.02 12.11 9.72
C GLY A 131 4.06 13.61 10.06
N ILE A 132 2.90 14.23 10.27
CA ILE A 132 2.78 15.62 10.73
C ILE A 132 3.37 15.79 12.13
N TYR A 133 3.10 14.84 13.02
CA TYR A 133 3.65 14.84 14.38
C TYR A 133 5.17 14.75 14.38
N GLU A 134 5.76 13.81 13.63
CA GLU A 134 7.21 13.67 13.51
C GLU A 134 7.86 14.85 12.77
N ALA A 135 7.22 15.39 11.73
CA ALA A 135 7.68 16.60 11.07
C ALA A 135 7.69 17.82 12.01
N GLY A 136 6.69 17.93 12.88
CA GLY A 136 6.65 18.98 13.91
C GLY A 136 7.76 18.86 14.95
N ARG A 137 8.23 17.64 15.24
CA ARG A 137 9.37 17.39 16.12
C ARG A 137 10.71 17.73 15.46
N VAL A 138 10.87 17.41 14.18
CA VAL A 138 12.13 17.62 13.44
C VAL A 138 12.30 19.09 13.01
N TYR A 139 11.28 19.70 12.42
CA TYR A 139 11.35 21.07 11.88
C TYR A 139 10.98 22.16 12.90
N GLY A 140 10.43 21.77 14.05
CA GLY A 140 9.93 22.68 15.07
C GLY A 140 8.50 23.15 14.81
N GLN A 141 7.72 23.33 15.87
CA GLN A 141 6.27 23.56 15.78
C GLN A 141 5.87 24.85 15.05
N HIS A 142 6.79 25.80 14.87
CA HIS A 142 6.54 27.07 14.18
C HIS A 142 6.73 26.96 12.65
N ALA A 143 7.32 25.87 12.17
CA ALA A 143 7.56 25.65 10.74
C ALA A 143 6.33 25.02 10.07
N ILE A 144 5.28 25.81 9.88
CA ILE A 144 3.98 25.35 9.34
C ILE A 144 4.12 24.85 7.89
N LEU A 145 4.97 25.51 7.08
CA LEU A 145 5.17 25.17 5.67
C LEU A 145 5.68 23.73 5.44
N PRO A 146 6.79 23.27 6.03
CA PRO A 146 7.25 21.89 5.83
C PRO A 146 6.27 20.86 6.38
N ILE A 147 5.58 21.15 7.49
CA ILE A 147 4.56 20.25 8.06
C ILE A 147 3.38 20.09 7.08
N LEU A 148 2.93 21.18 6.46
CA LEU A 148 1.86 21.15 5.47
C LEU A 148 2.28 20.37 4.21
N VAL A 149 3.51 20.58 3.73
CA VAL A 149 4.07 19.85 2.58
C VAL A 149 4.17 18.35 2.88
N VAL A 150 4.60 17.98 4.09
CA VAL A 150 4.59 16.58 4.53
C VAL A 150 3.18 16.00 4.52
N GLY A 151 2.22 16.70 5.11
CA GLY A 151 0.82 16.24 5.15
C GLY A 151 0.22 16.03 3.76
N THR A 152 0.47 16.93 2.80
CA THR A 152 -0.07 16.81 1.43
C THR A 152 0.59 15.68 0.64
N ILE A 153 1.91 15.52 0.76
CA ILE A 153 2.65 14.44 0.12
C ILE A 153 2.19 13.08 0.66
N LEU A 154 2.00 12.95 1.98
CA LEU A 154 1.49 11.72 2.59
C LEU A 154 0.03 11.43 2.24
N GLY A 155 -0.79 12.46 2.12
CA GLY A 155 -2.14 12.36 1.58
C GLY A 155 -2.19 11.83 0.14
N SER A 156 -1.15 12.11 -0.67
CA SER A 156 -1.03 11.64 -2.05
C SER A 156 -0.15 10.39 -2.21
N GLY A 157 0.50 9.90 -1.15
CA GLY A 157 1.61 8.93 -1.23
C GLY A 157 1.26 7.61 -1.96
N ALA A 158 0.03 7.13 -1.83
CA ALA A 158 -0.43 5.95 -2.56
C ALA A 158 -0.48 6.19 -4.09
N GLU A 159 -0.84 7.38 -4.55
CA GLU A 159 -0.86 7.74 -5.97
C GLU A 159 0.56 7.98 -6.51
N LEU A 160 1.47 8.50 -5.68
CA LEU A 160 2.86 8.76 -6.08
C LEU A 160 3.68 7.48 -6.29
N LEU A 161 3.38 6.40 -5.54
CA LEU A 161 4.07 5.12 -5.72
C LEU A 161 3.42 4.19 -6.75
N LYS A 162 2.18 4.44 -7.19
CA LYS A 162 1.57 3.71 -8.33
C LYS A 162 2.40 3.74 -9.62
N PRO A 163 2.98 4.87 -10.09
CA PRO A 163 3.84 4.87 -11.26
C PRO A 163 5.14 4.11 -11.04
N VAL A 164 5.70 4.14 -9.83
CA VAL A 164 6.91 3.36 -9.47
C VAL A 164 6.61 1.85 -9.49
N ALA A 165 5.49 1.45 -8.88
CA ALA A 165 4.98 0.09 -8.92
C ALA A 165 4.70 -0.35 -10.38
N ALA A 166 4.09 0.52 -11.18
CA ALA A 166 3.83 0.27 -12.59
C ALA A 166 5.13 0.12 -13.39
N LEU A 167 6.17 0.90 -13.12
CA LEU A 167 7.49 0.74 -13.73
C LEU A 167 8.14 -0.58 -13.33
N LEU A 168 8.00 -1.01 -12.07
CA LEU A 168 8.55 -2.28 -11.58
C LEU A 168 7.88 -3.46 -12.28
N ILE A 169 6.56 -3.40 -12.44
CA ILE A 169 5.76 -4.37 -13.21
C ILE A 169 6.12 -4.30 -14.71
N ASN A 170 6.25 -3.12 -15.30
CA ASN A 170 6.52 -2.91 -16.73
C ASN A 170 7.95 -3.34 -17.11
N ARG A 171 8.94 -3.08 -16.25
CA ARG A 171 10.30 -3.63 -16.39
C ARG A 171 10.29 -5.16 -16.41
N CYS A 172 9.38 -5.80 -15.68
CA CYS A 172 9.17 -7.25 -15.77
C CYS A 172 8.37 -7.69 -17.02
N GLN A 173 7.67 -6.78 -17.71
CA GLN A 173 6.91 -7.07 -18.92
C GLN A 173 7.74 -7.01 -20.20
N GLN A 174 8.97 -6.45 -20.19
CA GLN A 174 9.90 -6.37 -21.33
C GLN A 174 9.19 -6.20 -22.69
N SER A 175 8.23 -5.28 -22.78
CA SER A 175 7.45 -5.06 -24.00
C SER A 175 7.18 -3.57 -24.14
N SER A 176 7.88 -2.96 -25.10
CA SER A 176 7.74 -1.59 -25.56
C SER A 176 6.36 -1.32 -26.15
N ALA A 177 5.29 -1.30 -25.35
CA ALA A 177 3.98 -0.79 -25.77
C ALA A 177 3.00 -0.72 -24.59
N ALA A 178 3.00 0.39 -23.85
CA ALA A 178 1.79 0.98 -23.26
C ALA A 178 2.18 2.25 -22.50
N PHE A 179 2.10 3.38 -23.19
CA PHE A 179 2.14 4.70 -22.59
C PHE A 179 0.94 4.86 -21.65
N VAL A 180 1.20 5.24 -20.41
CA VAL A 180 0.20 5.45 -19.37
C VAL A 180 -0.67 6.66 -19.75
N LYS A 181 -1.92 6.42 -20.17
CA LYS A 181 -2.97 7.44 -20.11
C LYS A 181 -3.70 7.29 -18.79
N LEU A 182 -3.30 8.07 -17.79
CA LEU A 182 -4.09 8.32 -16.58
C LEU A 182 -5.02 9.49 -16.90
N SER A 183 -6.31 9.21 -17.07
CA SER A 183 -7.35 10.23 -16.92
C SER A 183 -8.08 9.95 -15.61
N THR A 184 -8.22 11.04 -14.85
CA THR A 184 -9.20 11.33 -13.79
C THR A 184 -10.47 10.50 -13.80
#